data_AF-A0A1S9DX47-F1
#
_entry.id   AF-A0A1S9DX47-F1
#
_cell.length_a   1.000
_cell.length_b   1.000
_cell.length_c   1.000
_cell.angle_alpha   90.00
_cell.angle_beta   90.00
_cell.angle_gamma   90.00
#
_symmetry.space_group_name_H-M   'P 1'
#
loop_
_entity.id
_entity.type
_entity.pdbx_description
1 polymer ?
#
loop_
_entity_poly.entity_id
_entity_poly.type
_entity_poly.pdbx_seq_one_letter_code
_entity_poly.pdbx_strand_id
1 'polypeptide(L)'
;MGSFWSDAELVTTVYFCSRGFTDGAVSRILGIRGYYRTPRAIRRKIADTLKHFSSLQLANGSWDIDEVDMWLDSLSLDHETVNHLIACNRIDAYIADEHGILAFVLQNLTSKSQRWGWVVSP
;
A
#
# COMPACT_ATOMS: atom_id res chain seq x y z
N MET A 1 -25.94 -1.22 -0.04
CA MET A 1 -25.01 -2.04 -0.85
C MET A 1 -23.68 -2.05 -0.16
N GLY A 2 -23.28 -3.20 0.41
CA GLY A 2 -22.03 -3.33 1.14
C GLY A 2 -20.86 -3.01 0.22
N SER A 3 -20.09 -1.98 0.58
CA SER A 3 -18.80 -1.68 -0.04
C SER A 3 -17.80 -2.75 0.41
N PHE A 4 -17.99 -3.99 -0.02
CA PHE A 4 -17.03 -5.05 0.25
C PHE A 4 -15.73 -4.66 -0.45
N TRP A 5 -14.68 -4.54 0.34
CA TRP A 5 -13.30 -4.42 -0.14
C TRP A 5 -12.79 -5.85 -0.25
N SER A 6 -12.23 -6.21 -1.39
CA SER A 6 -11.52 -7.48 -1.50
C SER A 6 -10.21 -7.41 -0.71
N ASP A 7 -9.66 -8.57 -0.36
CA ASP A 7 -8.35 -8.65 0.28
C ASP A 7 -7.27 -8.03 -0.62
N ALA A 8 -7.38 -8.21 -1.95
CA ALA A 8 -6.50 -7.59 -2.93
C ALA A 8 -6.51 -6.05 -2.87
N GLU A 9 -7.70 -5.45 -2.77
CA GLU A 9 -7.83 -3.99 -2.63
C GLU A 9 -7.23 -3.52 -1.30
N LEU A 10 -7.49 -4.25 -0.22
CA LEU A 10 -7.02 -3.89 1.12
C LEU A 10 -5.50 -3.96 1.22
N VAL A 11 -4.91 -5.07 0.78
CA VAL A 11 -3.46 -5.31 0.76
C VAL A 11 -2.75 -4.23 -0.05
N THR A 12 -3.20 -3.99 -1.28
CA THR A 12 -2.65 -2.94 -2.14
C THR A 12 -2.74 -1.58 -1.43
N THR A 13 -3.89 -1.26 -0.84
CA THR A 13 -4.12 0.03 -0.21
C THR A 13 -3.21 0.27 1.00
N VAL A 14 -3.16 -0.69 1.92
CA VAL A 14 -2.33 -0.58 3.14
C VAL A 14 -0.85 -0.52 2.78
N TYR A 15 -0.39 -1.40 1.89
CA TYR A 15 1.02 -1.44 1.49
C TYR A 15 1.45 -0.10 0.86
N PHE A 16 0.79 0.34 -0.21
CA PHE A 16 1.21 1.56 -0.90
C PHE A 16 1.08 2.81 -0.02
N CYS A 17 0.02 2.94 0.79
CA CYS A 17 -0.09 4.04 1.75
C CYS A 17 1.05 4.01 2.78
N SER A 18 1.43 2.82 3.28
CA SER A 18 2.55 2.69 4.22
C SER A 18 3.88 3.14 3.63
N ARG A 19 4.07 2.95 2.32
CA ARG A 19 5.28 3.38 1.59
C ARG A 19 5.29 4.85 1.21
N GLY A 20 4.26 5.61 1.58
CA GLY A 20 4.20 7.05 1.36
C GLY A 20 3.38 7.46 0.13
N PHE A 21 2.65 6.54 -0.50
CA PHE A 21 1.74 6.90 -1.57
C PHE A 21 0.53 7.66 -1.01
N THR A 22 0.15 8.73 -1.71
CA THR A 22 -1.04 9.52 -1.37
C THR A 22 -2.32 8.75 -1.71
N ASP A 23 -3.43 9.10 -1.05
CA ASP A 23 -4.77 8.55 -1.38
C ASP A 23 -5.11 8.66 -2.87
N GLY A 24 -4.65 9.73 -3.53
CA GLY A 24 -4.84 9.97 -4.97
C GLY A 24 -4.01 9.02 -5.83
N ALA A 25 -2.75 8.80 -5.48
CA ALA A 25 -1.89 7.87 -6.17
C ALA A 25 -2.41 6.42 -6.03
N VAL A 26 -2.79 6.01 -4.81
CA VAL A 26 -3.37 4.68 -4.54
C VAL A 26 -4.71 4.48 -5.26
N SER A 27 -5.55 5.53 -5.35
CA SER A 27 -6.79 5.49 -6.13
C SER A 27 -6.54 5.15 -7.59
N ARG A 28 -5.50 5.74 -8.18
CA ARG A 28 -5.12 5.48 -9.57
C ARG A 28 -4.50 4.09 -9.75
N ILE A 29 -3.62 3.67 -8.84
CA ILE A 29 -3.03 2.32 -8.84
C ILE A 29 -4.13 1.26 -8.81
N LEU A 30 -5.08 1.37 -7.89
CA LEU A 30 -6.25 0.49 -7.81
C LEU A 30 -7.04 0.51 -9.12
N GLY A 31 -7.29 1.70 -9.69
CA GLY A 31 -8.03 1.85 -10.94
C GLY A 31 -7.40 1.10 -12.10
N ILE A 32 -6.07 1.18 -12.24
CA ILE A 32 -5.31 0.46 -13.28
C ILE A 32 -5.37 -1.06 -13.07
N ARG A 33 -5.44 -1.49 -11.81
CA ARG A 33 -5.56 -2.91 -11.42
C ARG A 33 -7.02 -3.41 -11.44
N GLY A 34 -7.96 -2.62 -11.95
CA GLY A 34 -9.36 -3.00 -12.13
C GLY A 34 -10.29 -2.66 -10.96
N TYR A 35 -9.80 -1.95 -9.93
CA TYR A 35 -10.54 -1.61 -8.72
C TYR A 35 -10.86 -0.12 -8.67
N TYR A 36 -12.15 0.23 -8.63
CA TYR A 36 -12.53 1.64 -8.53
C TYR A 36 -12.74 2.08 -7.09
N ARG A 37 -11.79 2.83 -6.55
CA ARG A 37 -11.89 3.46 -5.21
C ARG A 37 -11.51 4.92 -5.29
N THR A 38 -12.37 5.78 -4.76
CA THR A 38 -12.06 7.22 -4.65
C THR A 38 -11.02 7.46 -3.54
N PRO A 39 -10.25 8.56 -3.60
CA PRO A 39 -9.30 8.91 -2.53
C PRO A 39 -9.97 8.99 -1.14
N ARG A 40 -11.21 9.49 -1.10
CA ARG A 40 -12.01 9.54 0.15
C ARG A 40 -12.35 8.15 0.69
N ALA A 41 -12.62 7.18 -0.21
CA ALA A 41 -12.90 5.81 0.19
C ALA A 41 -11.64 5.13 0.75
N ILE A 42 -10.49 5.36 0.12
CA ILE A 42 -9.17 4.88 0.59
C ILE A 42 -8.89 5.42 1.99
N ARG A 43 -8.97 6.73 2.20
CA ARG A 43 -8.73 7.35 3.51
C ARG A 43 -9.61 6.77 4.61
N ARG A 44 -10.89 6.59 4.33
CA ARG A 44 -11.83 5.96 5.27
C ARG A 44 -11.44 4.53 5.58
N LYS A 45 -11.12 3.75 4.55
CA LYS A 45 -10.73 2.35 4.72
C LYS A 45 -9.45 2.22 5.54
N ILE A 46 -8.44 3.05 5.28
CA ILE A 46 -7.22 3.12 6.09
C ILE A 46 -7.55 3.45 7.54
N ALA A 47 -8.34 4.50 7.80
CA ALA A 47 -8.74 4.86 9.16
C ALA A 47 -9.48 3.71 9.87
N ASP A 48 -10.34 2.98 9.17
CA ASP A 48 -11.04 1.84 9.74
C ASP A 48 -10.09 0.65 9.96
N THR A 49 -9.16 0.36 9.06
CA THR A 49 -8.12 -0.66 9.26
C THR A 49 -7.29 -0.36 10.51
N LEU A 50 -6.84 0.89 10.67
CA LEU A 50 -6.01 1.31 11.81
C LEU A 50 -6.74 1.26 13.15
N LYS A 51 -8.08 1.39 13.17
CA LYS A 51 -8.87 1.16 14.38
C LYS A 51 -8.85 -0.31 14.82
N HIS A 52 -8.77 -1.25 13.87
CA HIS A 52 -8.75 -2.69 14.16
C HIS A 52 -7.33 -3.20 14.40
N PHE A 53 -6.34 -2.60 13.72
CA PHE A 53 -4.94 -2.97 13.79
C PHE A 53 -4.10 -1.74 14.15
N SER A 54 -4.19 -1.31 15.41
CA SER A 54 -3.50 -0.11 15.88
C SER A 54 -1.96 -0.25 15.85
N SER A 55 -1.42 -1.48 15.84
CA SER A 55 0.03 -1.71 15.76
C SER A 55 0.63 -1.30 14.41
N LEU A 56 -0.19 -1.15 13.36
CA LEU A 56 0.28 -0.67 12.05
C LEU A 56 0.75 0.80 12.07
N GLN A 57 0.50 1.52 13.16
CA GLN A 57 0.96 2.89 13.36
C GLN A 57 1.82 3.02 14.61
N LEU A 58 2.90 3.77 14.46
CA LEU A 58 3.70 4.27 15.57
C LEU A 58 2.90 5.30 16.38
N ALA A 59 3.33 5.55 17.61
CA ALA A 59 2.67 6.50 18.52
C ALA A 59 2.59 7.94 17.97
N ASN A 60 3.47 8.30 17.02
CA ASN A 60 3.46 9.59 16.34
C ASN A 60 2.49 9.67 15.14
N GLY A 61 1.72 8.59 14.88
CA GLY A 61 0.77 8.47 13.77
C GLY A 61 1.39 8.11 12.41
N SER A 62 2.71 7.93 12.34
CA SER A 62 3.37 7.40 11.13
C SER A 62 3.22 5.88 11.03
N TRP A 63 3.34 5.34 9.82
CA TRP A 63 3.26 3.90 9.59
C TRP A 63 4.43 3.16 10.24
N ASP A 64 4.12 2.10 10.98
CA ASP A 64 5.09 1.10 11.38
C ASP A 64 5.24 0.09 10.23
N ILE A 65 6.40 0.12 9.57
CA ILE A 65 6.63 -0.63 8.34
C ILE A 65 6.88 -2.11 8.63
N ASP A 66 7.51 -2.40 9.76
CA ASP A 66 7.80 -3.78 10.16
C ASP A 66 6.50 -4.48 10.57
N GLU A 67 5.62 -3.79 11.29
CA GLU A 67 4.28 -4.28 11.62
C GLU A 67 3.38 -4.44 10.39
N VAL A 68 3.48 -3.54 9.40
CA VAL A 68 2.76 -3.72 8.12
C VAL A 68 3.25 -4.97 7.39
N ASP A 69 4.56 -5.22 7.35
CA ASP A 69 5.11 -6.40 6.68
C ASP A 69 4.74 -7.69 7.40
N MET A 70 4.74 -7.68 8.74
CA MET A 70 4.25 -8.79 9.56
C MET A 70 2.74 -9.02 9.40
N TRP A 71 1.97 -7.95 9.31
CA TRP A 71 0.53 -8.03 9.05
C TRP A 71 0.27 -8.68 7.69
N LEU A 72 1.02 -8.32 6.65
CA LEU A 72 0.93 -8.97 5.33
C LEU A 72 1.23 -10.46 5.40
N ASP A 73 2.22 -10.89 6.17
CA ASP A 73 2.52 -12.32 6.38
C ASP A 73 1.41 -13.06 7.14
N SER A 74 0.67 -12.35 7.99
CA SER A 74 -0.40 -12.94 8.81
C SER A 74 -1.69 -13.20 8.01
N LEU A 75 -1.78 -12.66 6.79
CA LEU A 75 -2.93 -12.85 5.93
C LEU A 75 -3.00 -14.30 5.45
N SER A 76 -4.21 -14.82 5.30
CA SER A 76 -4.43 -16.17 4.74
C SER A 76 -4.19 -16.25 3.22
N LEU A 77 -3.47 -15.28 2.65
CA LEU A 77 -3.04 -15.24 1.25
C LEU A 77 -1.67 -15.89 1.15
N ASP A 78 -1.40 -16.62 0.07
CA ASP A 78 -0.07 -17.14 -0.18
C ASP A 78 0.92 -16.02 -0.50
N HIS A 79 2.20 -16.30 -0.26
CA HIS A 79 3.29 -15.33 -0.42
C HIS A 79 3.44 -14.82 -1.86
N GLU A 80 3.12 -15.64 -2.87
CA GLU A 80 3.20 -15.22 -4.28
C GLU A 80 2.07 -14.26 -4.63
N THR A 81 0.85 -14.53 -4.16
CA THR A 81 -0.30 -13.63 -4.29
C THR A 81 -0.02 -12.28 -3.64
N VAL A 82 0.49 -12.25 -2.41
CA VAL A 82 0.84 -11.00 -1.73
C VAL A 82 1.91 -10.24 -2.52
N ASN A 83 2.98 -10.92 -2.96
CA ASN A 83 4.01 -10.33 -3.82
C ASN A 83 3.42 -9.71 -5.09
N HIS A 84 2.55 -10.43 -5.81
CA HIS A 84 1.93 -9.92 -7.03
C HIS A 84 1.06 -8.68 -6.76
N LEU A 85 0.36 -8.65 -5.63
CA LEU A 85 -0.47 -7.51 -5.22
C LEU A 85 0.33 -6.28 -4.80
N ILE A 86 1.54 -6.44 -4.28
CA ILE A 86 2.34 -5.30 -3.81
C ILE A 86 3.55 -5.00 -4.71
N ALA A 87 3.75 -5.81 -5.74
CA ALA A 87 4.74 -5.59 -6.79
C ALA A 87 4.51 -4.21 -7.39
N CYS A 88 5.48 -3.33 -7.16
CA CYS A 88 5.47 -2.00 -7.72
C CYS A 88 6.07 -2.04 -9.12
N ASN A 89 5.27 -1.70 -10.12
CA ASN A 89 5.71 -1.69 -11.52
C ASN A 89 6.07 -0.26 -11.99
N ARG A 90 6.49 -0.13 -13.25
CA ARG A 90 6.84 1.17 -13.85
C ARG A 90 5.69 2.19 -13.84
N ILE A 91 4.45 1.71 -13.95
CA ILE A 91 3.26 2.56 -13.93
C ILE A 91 3.07 3.15 -12.53
N ASP A 92 3.25 2.33 -11.50
CA ASP A 92 3.16 2.77 -10.10
C ASP A 92 4.25 3.81 -9.78
N ALA A 93 5.47 3.61 -10.29
CA ALA A 93 6.56 4.58 -10.19
C ALA A 93 6.25 5.89 -10.92
N TYR A 94 5.67 5.81 -12.13
CA TYR A 94 5.23 6.99 -12.88
C TYR A 94 4.14 7.76 -12.15
N ILE A 95 3.17 7.06 -11.53
CA ILE A 95 2.15 7.70 -10.69
C ILE A 95 2.80 8.39 -9.50
N ALA A 96 3.80 7.77 -8.85
CA ALA A 96 4.52 8.41 -7.75
C ALA A 96 5.25 9.69 -8.21
N ASP A 97 5.82 9.68 -9.41
CA ASP A 97 6.50 10.85 -10.00
C ASP A 97 5.53 12.00 -10.30
N GLU A 98 4.40 11.71 -10.95
CA GLU A 98 3.35 12.70 -11.23
C GLU A 98 2.75 13.33 -9.96
N HIS A 99 2.75 12.57 -8.86
CA HIS A 99 2.32 13.06 -7.55
C HIS A 99 3.45 13.75 -6.75
N GLY A 100 4.67 13.85 -7.29
CA GLY A 100 5.81 14.50 -6.65
C GLY A 100 6.35 13.76 -5.43
N ILE A 101 6.04 12.47 -5.29
CA ILE A 101 6.39 11.64 -4.11
C ILE A 101 7.44 10.57 -4.41
N LEU A 102 7.88 10.43 -5.67
CA LEU A 102 8.80 9.36 -6.08
C LEU A 102 10.09 9.33 -5.24
N ALA A 103 10.74 10.48 -5.03
CA ALA A 103 11.98 10.54 -4.24
C ALA A 103 11.78 10.10 -2.78
N PHE A 104 10.65 10.50 -2.17
CA PHE A 104 10.30 10.11 -0.80
C PHE A 104 9.99 8.61 -0.71
N VAL A 105 9.22 8.08 -1.66
CA VAL A 105 8.91 6.65 -1.77
C VAL A 105 10.22 5.85 -1.91
N LEU A 106 11.10 6.21 -2.84
CA LEU A 106 12.39 5.53 -3.03
C LEU A 106 13.28 5.59 -1.79
N GLN A 107 13.30 6.71 -1.06
CA GLN A 107 14.02 6.82 0.19
C GLN A 107 13.46 5.88 1.28
N ASN A 108 12.14 5.81 1.43
CA ASN A 108 11.50 4.89 2.39
C ASN A 108 11.75 3.43 2.05
N LEU A 109 11.86 3.11 0.76
CA LEU A 109 12.10 1.75 0.29
C LEU A 109 13.55 1.32 0.45
N THR A 110 14.50 2.25 0.35
CA THR A 110 15.94 1.97 0.48
C THR A 110 16.42 1.99 1.93
N SER A 111 15.77 2.75 2.81
CA SER A 111 16.19 2.93 4.21
C SER A 111 15.68 1.87 5.18
N LYS A 112 14.61 1.14 4.84
CA LYS A 112 14.01 0.10 5.69
C LYS A 112 14.23 -1.27 5.05
N SER A 113 14.65 -2.27 5.83
CA SER A 113 14.86 -3.65 5.36
C SER A 113 13.62 -4.13 4.60
N GLN A 114 13.71 -4.13 3.27
CA GLN A 114 12.60 -4.55 2.42
C GLN A 114 12.44 -6.06 2.55
N ARG A 115 11.34 -6.51 3.14
CA ARG A 115 10.94 -7.92 3.06
C ARG A 115 10.23 -8.22 1.74
N TRP A 116 9.50 -7.23 1.23
CA TRP A 116 8.75 -7.29 -0.02
C TRP A 116 9.40 -6.33 -1.03
N GLY A 117 10.05 -6.88 -2.05
CA GLY A 117 10.97 -6.13 -2.91
C GLY A 117 10.29 -5.34 -4.04
N TRP A 118 10.89 -4.21 -4.41
CA TRP A 118 10.66 -3.56 -5.70
C TRP A 118 11.38 -4.31 -6.81
N VAL A 119 10.64 -4.95 -7.71
CA VAL A 119 11.18 -5.44 -8.97
C VAL A 119 10.88 -4.42 -10.04
N VAL A 120 11.81 -3.47 -10.24
CA VAL A 120 11.80 -2.65 -11.46
C VAL A 120 12.32 -3.55 -12.58
N SER A 121 11.43 -4.33 -13.21
CA SER A 121 11.84 -5.10 -14.38
C SER A 121 12.36 -4.14 -15.48
N PRO A 122 13.51 -4.46 -16.10
CA PRO A 122 14.13 -3.68 -17.17
C PRO A 122 13.28 -3.59 -18.44
#